data_AF-A0A1H6W456-F1
#
_entry.id   AF-A0A1H6W456-F1
#
_cell.length_a   1.000
_cell.length_b   1.000
_cell.length_c   1.000
_cell.angle_alpha   90.00
_cell.angle_beta   90.00
_cell.angle_gamma   90.00
#
_symmetry.space_group_name_H-M   'P 1'
#
loop_
_entity.id
_entity.type
_entity.pdbx_description
1 polymer ?
#
loop_
_entity_poly.entity_id
_entity_poly.type
_entity_poly.pdbx_seq_one_letter_code
_entity_poly.pdbx_strand_id
1 'polypeptide(L)'
;METITQLFGEGENQTVFQMSLRAVVIFIITLLLLRIAGRRSFGMKSPFDNIIVILLGAILSRAVVGASEFLPTISAAAVIAVLHRLGAWLGTLHLRFGAVIKGQKIILFRDGKLDHDNMRRALVSESDLYACLRNAMHVESFDTIESAYMENNGQISFVKKSG
;
A
#
# COMPACT_ATOMS: atom_id res chain seq x y z
N MET A 1 -6.36 -33.76 9.75
CA MET A 1 -5.21 -33.38 8.90
C MET A 1 -5.25 -34.08 7.55
N GLU A 2 -5.63 -35.36 7.47
CA GLU A 2 -5.70 -36.14 6.21
C GLU A 2 -6.73 -35.66 5.17
N THR A 3 -7.85 -35.09 5.59
CA THR A 3 -8.90 -34.61 4.66
C THR A 3 -8.50 -33.36 3.90
N ILE A 4 -7.70 -32.47 4.49
CA ILE A 4 -7.20 -31.27 3.82
C ILE A 4 -6.05 -31.66 2.88
N THR A 5 -5.16 -32.57 3.28
CA THR A 5 -4.07 -33.02 2.40
C THR A 5 -4.58 -33.86 1.23
N GLN A 6 -5.64 -34.67 1.42
CA GLN A 6 -6.26 -35.44 0.32
C GLN A 6 -7.09 -34.60 -0.65
N LEU A 7 -7.83 -33.58 -0.17
CA LEU A 7 -8.64 -32.75 -1.06
C LEU A 7 -7.81 -31.76 -1.86
N PHE A 8 -6.68 -31.32 -1.30
CA PHE A 8 -5.83 -30.30 -1.88
C PHE A 8 -4.60 -30.88 -2.60
N GLY A 9 -4.12 -32.09 -2.28
CA GLY A 9 -2.99 -32.75 -2.94
C GLY A 9 -1.62 -32.12 -2.62
N GLU A 10 -0.60 -32.89 -2.28
CA GLU A 10 0.77 -32.37 -2.10
C GLU A 10 1.65 -32.77 -3.30
N GLY A 11 2.42 -31.83 -3.86
CA GLY A 11 3.37 -32.08 -4.96
C GLY A 11 3.01 -31.45 -6.31
N GLU A 12 3.93 -31.59 -7.28
CA GLU A 12 3.90 -30.96 -8.63
C GLU A 12 2.79 -31.45 -9.56
N ASN A 13 2.18 -32.61 -9.28
CA ASN A 13 1.14 -33.22 -10.13
C ASN A 13 -0.27 -32.86 -9.67
N GLN A 14 -0.61 -31.57 -9.71
CA GLN A 14 -1.97 -31.09 -9.41
C GLN A 14 -2.85 -31.18 -10.66
N THR A 15 -4.06 -31.72 -10.52
CA THR A 15 -5.04 -31.65 -11.60
C THR A 15 -5.57 -30.22 -11.76
N VAL A 16 -6.01 -29.86 -12.97
CA VAL A 16 -6.63 -28.54 -13.25
C VAL A 16 -7.78 -28.24 -12.27
N PHE A 17 -8.54 -29.28 -11.89
CA PHE A 17 -9.64 -29.17 -10.94
C PHE A 17 -9.16 -28.84 -9.51
N GLN A 18 -8.16 -29.54 -8.99
CA GLN A 18 -7.59 -29.29 -7.67
C GLN A 18 -6.98 -27.88 -7.58
N MET A 19 -6.26 -27.46 -8.62
CA MET A 19 -5.67 -26.12 -8.68
C MET A 19 -6.74 -25.02 -8.76
N SER A 20 -7.84 -25.25 -9.50
CA SER A 20 -8.97 -24.32 -9.57
C SER A 20 -9.68 -24.20 -8.22
N LEU A 21 -9.91 -25.31 -7.53
CA LEU A 21 -10.52 -25.32 -6.19
C LEU A 21 -9.65 -24.58 -5.17
N ARG A 22 -8.33 -24.81 -5.22
CA ARG A 22 -7.33 -24.05 -4.44
C ARG A 22 -7.43 -22.55 -4.65
N ALA A 23 -7.47 -22.13 -5.92
CA ALA A 23 -7.57 -20.72 -6.27
C ALA A 23 -8.83 -20.07 -5.66
N VAL A 24 -9.97 -20.75 -5.73
CA VAL A 24 -11.23 -20.26 -5.11
C VAL A 24 -11.09 -20.13 -3.59
N VAL A 25 -10.55 -21.15 -2.92
CA VAL A 25 -10.38 -21.14 -1.46
C VAL A 25 -9.41 -20.02 -1.03
N ILE A 26 -8.27 -19.90 -1.72
CA ILE A 26 -7.30 -18.84 -1.45
C ILE A 26 -7.88 -17.46 -1.73
N PHE A 27 -8.71 -17.30 -2.76
CA PHE A 27 -9.40 -16.04 -3.02
C PHE A 27 -10.27 -15.61 -1.83
N ILE A 28 -11.09 -16.53 -1.30
CA ILE A 28 -11.92 -16.26 -0.11
C ILE A 28 -11.05 -15.93 1.12
N ILE A 29 -9.99 -16.71 1.37
CA ILE A 29 -9.06 -16.44 2.47
C ILE A 29 -8.40 -15.07 2.31
N THR A 30 -7.97 -14.72 1.09
CA THR A 30 -7.36 -13.43 0.79
C THR A 30 -8.32 -12.30 1.11
N LEU A 31 -9.60 -12.40 0.72
CA LEU A 31 -10.61 -11.40 1.04
C LEU A 31 -10.80 -11.23 2.56
N LEU A 32 -10.78 -12.32 3.33
CA LEU A 32 -10.85 -12.28 4.80
C LEU A 32 -9.61 -11.61 5.40
N LEU A 33 -8.41 -12.00 4.95
CA LEU A 33 -7.14 -11.42 5.39
C LEU A 33 -7.07 -9.93 5.09
N LEU A 34 -7.52 -9.50 3.91
CA LEU A 34 -7.61 -8.09 3.54
C LEU A 34 -8.58 -7.32 4.42
N ARG A 35 -9.70 -7.94 4.80
CA ARG A 35 -10.66 -7.32 5.73
C ARG A 35 -10.06 -7.13 7.13
N ILE A 36 -9.25 -8.10 7.59
CA ILE A 36 -8.48 -8.00 8.84
C ILE A 36 -7.44 -6.87 8.74
N ALA A 37 -6.65 -6.84 7.65
CA ALA A 37 -5.64 -5.83 7.39
C ALA A 37 -6.22 -4.40 7.38
N GLY A 38 -7.47 -4.24 6.91
CA GLY A 38 -8.29 -3.03 7.09
C GLY A 38 -8.54 -2.25 5.79
N ARG A 39 -9.64 -1.45 5.79
CA ARG A 39 -10.16 -0.72 4.61
C ARG A 39 -9.20 0.34 4.02
N ARG A 40 -8.19 0.79 4.78
CA ARG A 40 -7.20 1.78 4.32
C ARG A 40 -6.15 1.16 3.39
N SER A 41 -5.82 -0.11 3.57
CA SER A 41 -4.76 -0.81 2.82
C SER A 41 -5.03 -0.89 1.31
N PHE A 42 -6.30 -0.92 0.91
CA PHE A 42 -6.68 -0.97 -0.51
C PHE A 42 -6.92 0.41 -1.13
N GLY A 43 -6.83 1.49 -0.35
CA GLY A 43 -6.87 2.85 -0.89
C GLY A 43 -5.61 3.23 -1.67
N MET A 44 -4.58 2.36 -1.71
CA MET A 44 -3.26 2.60 -2.32
C MET A 44 -2.65 3.96 -1.94
N LYS A 45 -2.91 4.42 -0.70
CA LYS A 45 -2.48 5.74 -0.22
C LYS A 45 -1.21 5.69 0.61
N SER A 46 -0.56 4.55 0.76
CA SER A 46 0.71 4.45 1.48
C SER A 46 1.61 3.42 0.83
N PRO A 47 2.91 3.70 0.66
CA PRO A 47 3.88 2.70 0.19
C PRO A 47 3.89 1.43 1.06
N PHE A 48 3.61 1.58 2.36
CA PHE A 48 3.46 0.47 3.30
C PHE A 48 2.33 -0.49 2.91
N ASP A 49 1.20 0.04 2.44
CA ASP A 49 0.05 -0.77 2.03
C ASP A 49 0.39 -1.59 0.77
N ASN A 50 1.12 -0.99 -0.17
CA ASN A 50 1.56 -1.65 -1.40
C ASN A 50 2.52 -2.82 -1.11
N ILE A 51 3.48 -2.64 -0.19
CA ILE A 51 4.40 -3.70 0.23
C ILE A 51 3.64 -4.92 0.74
N ILE A 52 2.57 -4.70 1.52
CA ILE A 52 1.78 -5.78 2.12
C ILE A 52 0.95 -6.52 1.08
N VAL A 53 0.35 -5.81 0.12
CA VAL A 53 -0.38 -6.46 -0.99
C VAL A 53 0.56 -7.35 -1.80
N ILE A 54 1.76 -6.85 -2.12
CA ILE A 54 2.77 -7.63 -2.86
C ILE A 54 3.20 -8.85 -2.05
N LEU A 55 3.50 -8.68 -0.76
CA LEU A 55 3.97 -9.76 0.11
C LEU A 55 2.88 -10.84 0.31
N LEU A 56 1.63 -10.43 0.57
CA LEU A 56 0.51 -11.36 0.67
C LEU A 56 0.27 -12.11 -0.64
N GLY A 57 0.31 -11.41 -1.77
CA GLY A 57 0.19 -12.04 -3.10
C GLY A 57 1.27 -13.09 -3.33
N ALA A 58 2.53 -12.78 -3.02
CA ALA A 58 3.66 -13.69 -3.17
C ALA A 58 3.54 -14.94 -2.29
N ILE A 59 3.10 -14.78 -1.04
CA ILE A 59 2.93 -15.90 -0.09
C ILE A 59 1.73 -16.76 -0.49
N LEU A 60 0.58 -16.14 -0.75
CA LEU A 60 -0.66 -16.86 -1.06
C LEU A 60 -0.61 -17.56 -2.43
N SER A 61 0.15 -17.02 -3.39
CA SER A 61 0.42 -17.70 -4.67
C SER A 61 1.06 -19.08 -4.47
N ARG A 62 1.97 -19.22 -3.50
CA ARG A 62 2.59 -20.52 -3.17
C ARG A 62 1.57 -21.54 -2.65
N ALA A 63 0.52 -21.10 -1.95
CA ALA A 63 -0.56 -21.97 -1.52
C ALA A 63 -1.48 -22.39 -2.68
N VAL A 64 -1.66 -21.55 -3.71
CA VAL A 64 -2.42 -21.89 -4.91
C VAL A 64 -1.70 -22.96 -5.73
N VAL A 65 -0.40 -22.75 -5.98
CA VAL A 65 0.43 -23.65 -6.80
C VAL A 65 0.83 -24.92 -6.03
N GLY A 66 0.70 -24.92 -4.70
CA GLY A 66 1.14 -26.05 -3.86
C GLY A 66 2.65 -26.13 -3.68
N ALA A 67 3.37 -25.02 -3.92
CA ALA A 67 4.81 -24.93 -3.73
C ALA A 67 5.23 -24.91 -2.26
N SER A 68 4.28 -24.79 -1.33
CA SER A 68 4.50 -24.80 0.11
C SER A 68 3.28 -25.37 0.82
N GLU A 69 3.47 -25.91 2.03
CA GLU A 69 2.38 -26.45 2.83
C GLU A 69 1.29 -25.40 3.09
N PHE A 70 0.03 -25.81 2.92
CA PHE A 70 -1.11 -24.89 2.96
C PHE A 70 -1.26 -24.19 4.31
N LEU A 71 -1.31 -24.95 5.42
CA LEU A 71 -1.54 -24.39 6.75
C LEU A 71 -0.43 -23.42 7.20
N PRO A 72 0.87 -23.76 7.10
CA PRO A 72 1.95 -22.81 7.38
C PRO A 72 1.86 -21.55 6.52
N THR A 73 1.57 -21.68 5.22
CA THR A 73 1.46 -20.55 4.30
C THR A 73 0.32 -19.60 4.68
N ILE A 74 -0.85 -20.14 5.02
CA ILE A 74 -1.99 -19.34 5.49
C ILE A 74 -1.69 -18.70 6.84
N SER A 75 -1.03 -19.42 7.76
CA SER A 75 -0.65 -18.87 9.07
C SER A 75 0.31 -17.69 8.94
N ALA A 76 1.32 -17.80 8.07
CA ALA A 76 2.26 -16.72 7.78
C ALA A 76 1.55 -15.50 7.17
N ALA A 77 0.65 -15.72 6.21
CA ALA A 77 -0.16 -14.64 5.62
C ALA A 77 -1.05 -13.96 6.66
N ALA A 78 -1.64 -14.72 7.59
CA ALA A 78 -2.44 -14.19 8.69
C ALA A 78 -1.61 -13.33 9.65
N VAL A 79 -0.41 -13.79 10.04
CA VAL A 79 0.51 -13.01 10.88
C VAL A 79 0.87 -11.69 10.22
N ILE A 80 1.17 -11.69 8.91
CA ILE A 80 1.48 -10.47 8.15
C ILE A 80 0.28 -9.51 8.15
N ALA A 81 -0.93 -10.01 7.90
CA ALA A 81 -2.14 -9.19 7.92
C ALA A 81 -2.40 -8.57 9.31
N VAL A 82 -2.16 -9.33 10.39
CA VAL A 82 -2.27 -8.84 11.78
C VAL A 82 -1.19 -7.80 12.08
N LEU A 83 0.07 -8.06 11.72
CA LEU A 83 1.16 -7.10 11.89
C LEU A 83 0.91 -5.80 11.13
N HIS A 84 0.38 -5.87 9.92
CA HIS A 84 -0.05 -4.70 9.17
C HIS A 84 -1.09 -3.89 9.94
N ARG A 85 -2.13 -4.56 10.45
CA ARG A 85 -3.19 -3.94 11.24
C ARG A 85 -2.65 -3.29 12.52
N LEU A 86 -1.75 -3.98 13.22
CA LEU A 86 -1.10 -3.48 14.44
C LEU A 86 -0.19 -2.29 14.14
N GLY A 87 0.63 -2.35 13.08
CA GLY A 87 1.48 -1.23 12.66
C GLY A 87 0.66 0.00 12.27
N ALA A 88 -0.45 -0.21 11.55
CA ALA A 88 -1.38 0.86 11.21
C ALA A 88 -2.03 1.49 12.44
N TRP A 89 -2.39 0.67 13.45
CA TRP A 89 -2.97 1.12 14.72
C TRP A 89 -1.95 1.85 15.61
N LEU A 90 -0.76 1.30 15.80
CA LEU A 90 0.33 1.95 16.54
C LEU A 90 0.74 3.28 15.89
N GLY A 91 0.74 3.33 14.55
CA GLY A 91 0.97 4.56 13.80
C GLY A 91 -0.14 5.61 13.95
N THR A 92 -1.26 5.32 14.62
CA THR A 92 -2.26 6.33 15.04
C THR A 92 -2.06 6.83 16.46
N LEU A 93 -1.38 6.06 17.32
CA LEU A 93 -1.13 6.42 18.72
C LEU A 93 0.08 7.34 18.89
N HIS A 94 1.10 7.20 18.05
CA HIS A 94 2.33 7.99 18.13
C HIS A 94 2.64 8.69 16.82
N LEU A 95 2.61 10.03 16.78
CA LEU A 95 2.97 10.83 15.60
C LEU A 95 4.35 10.48 15.04
N ARG A 96 5.33 10.21 15.91
CA ARG A 96 6.70 9.83 15.51
C ARG A 96 6.75 8.45 14.86
N PHE A 97 5.99 7.48 15.38
CA PHE A 97 5.92 6.14 14.81
C PHE A 97 5.10 6.13 13.50
N GLY A 98 4.04 6.94 13.46
CA GLY A 98 3.29 7.25 12.25
C GLY A 98 4.17 7.89 11.18
N ALA A 99 5.08 8.80 11.54
CA ALA A 99 6.03 9.41 10.63
C ALA A 99 7.09 8.44 10.08
N VAL A 100 7.52 7.45 10.86
CA VAL A 100 8.46 6.41 10.39
C VAL A 100 7.75 5.43 9.45
N ILE A 101 6.55 4.97 9.81
CA ILE A 101 5.80 3.98 9.03
C ILE A 101 5.16 4.59 7.78
N LYS A 102 4.62 5.80 7.92
CA LYS A 102 3.84 6.47 6.87
C LYS A 102 4.56 7.67 6.30
N GLY A 103 5.80 8.00 6.66
CA GLY A 103 6.44 9.24 6.19
C GLY A 103 5.80 10.52 6.74
N GLN A 104 6.51 11.65 6.59
CA GLN A 104 5.95 12.99 6.83
C GLN A 104 5.78 13.69 5.48
N LYS A 105 4.74 14.52 5.36
CA LYS A 105 4.61 15.38 4.18
C LYS A 105 5.73 16.41 4.15
N ILE A 106 6.24 16.71 2.96
CA ILE A 106 7.32 17.67 2.73
C ILE A 106 6.73 18.91 2.05
N ILE A 107 7.06 20.10 2.54
CA ILE A 107 6.59 21.36 1.94
C ILE A 107 7.40 21.63 0.68
N LEU A 108 6.73 21.79 -0.46
CA LEU A 108 7.39 22.12 -1.74
C LEU A 108 7.20 23.59 -2.13
N PHE A 109 6.06 24.17 -1.76
CA PHE A 109 5.73 25.58 -2.01
C PHE A 109 4.92 26.12 -0.83
N ARG A 110 5.22 27.34 -0.40
CA ARG A 110 4.44 28.04 0.63
C ARG A 110 4.66 29.55 0.52
N ASP A 111 3.59 30.33 0.76
CA ASP A 111 3.66 31.79 0.88
C ASP A 111 4.35 32.47 -0.32
N GLY A 112 4.09 31.97 -1.54
CA GLY A 112 4.65 32.51 -2.77
C GLY A 112 6.07 32.06 -3.11
N LYS A 113 6.68 31.17 -2.32
CA LYS A 113 8.06 30.72 -2.52
C LYS A 113 8.15 29.20 -2.68
N LEU A 114 8.97 28.77 -3.63
CA LEU A 114 9.40 27.38 -3.78
C LEU A 114 10.46 27.05 -2.73
N ASP A 115 10.35 25.88 -2.10
CA ASP A 115 11.34 25.36 -1.16
C ASP A 115 12.27 24.39 -1.88
N HIS A 116 13.32 24.93 -2.52
CA HIS A 116 14.23 24.14 -3.35
C HIS A 116 14.97 23.05 -2.56
N ASP A 117 15.26 23.28 -1.27
CA ASP A 117 15.92 22.29 -0.43
C ASP A 117 15.01 21.09 -0.19
N ASN A 118 13.75 21.34 0.13
CA ASN A 118 12.76 20.28 0.29
C ASN A 118 12.42 19.60 -1.04
N MET A 119 12.34 20.34 -2.14
CA MET A 119 12.18 19.76 -3.48
C MET A 119 13.33 18.82 -3.84
N ARG A 120 14.58 19.21 -3.55
CA ARG A 120 15.75 18.34 -3.74
C ARG A 120 15.69 17.09 -2.86
N ARG A 121 15.29 17.23 -1.59
CA ARG A 121 15.09 16.09 -0.67
C ARG A 121 13.96 15.16 -1.10
N ALA A 122 12.92 15.70 -1.73
CA ALA A 122 11.79 14.96 -2.27
C ALA A 122 12.04 14.43 -3.70
N LEU A 123 13.20 14.73 -4.30
CA LEU A 123 13.55 14.39 -5.69
C LEU A 123 12.53 14.92 -6.71
N VAL A 124 11.99 16.12 -6.48
CA VAL A 124 11.01 16.79 -7.33
C VAL A 124 11.68 17.96 -8.05
N SER A 125 11.63 17.98 -9.38
CA SER A 125 12.03 19.16 -10.16
C SER A 125 10.92 20.21 -10.20
N GLU A 126 11.25 21.45 -10.53
CA GLU A 126 10.22 22.47 -10.79
C GLU A 126 9.27 22.04 -11.90
N SER A 127 9.80 21.47 -12.99
CA SER A 127 8.98 20.94 -14.10
C SER A 127 7.95 19.91 -13.63
N ASP A 128 8.32 19.03 -12.70
CA ASP A 128 7.40 18.04 -12.12
C ASP A 128 6.31 18.73 -11.31
N LEU A 129 6.69 19.71 -10.49
CA LEU A 129 5.75 20.44 -9.66
C LEU A 129 4.74 21.25 -10.50
N TYR A 130 5.21 21.94 -11.55
CA TYR A 130 4.35 22.64 -12.50
C TYR A 130 3.46 21.68 -13.31
N ALA A 131 3.95 20.49 -13.68
CA ALA A 131 3.14 19.47 -14.34
C ALA A 131 2.02 18.97 -13.41
N CYS A 132 2.33 18.69 -12.14
CA CYS A 132 1.34 18.35 -11.13
C CYS A 132 0.32 19.48 -10.90
N LEU A 133 0.77 20.74 -10.90
CA LEU A 133 -0.10 21.90 -10.78
C LEU A 133 -1.11 21.96 -11.93
N ARG A 134 -0.67 21.79 -13.18
CA ARG A 134 -1.57 21.75 -14.34
C ARG A 134 -2.56 20.59 -14.27
N ASN A 135 -2.10 19.40 -13.91
CA ASN A 135 -2.95 18.20 -13.87
C ASN A 135 -3.98 18.23 -12.73
N ALA A 136 -3.61 18.72 -11.54
CA ALA A 136 -4.48 18.71 -10.37
C ALA A 136 -5.37 19.95 -10.30
N MET A 137 -4.83 21.12 -10.61
CA MET A 137 -5.47 22.41 -10.38
C MET A 137 -5.94 23.11 -11.65
N HIS A 138 -5.52 22.63 -12.83
CA HIS A 138 -5.86 23.21 -14.14
C HIS A 138 -5.45 24.69 -14.26
N VAL A 139 -4.30 25.04 -13.67
CA VAL A 139 -3.69 26.38 -13.72
C VAL A 139 -2.21 26.28 -14.09
N GLU A 140 -1.65 27.36 -14.66
CA GLU A 140 -0.24 27.42 -15.05
C GLU A 140 0.66 28.08 -14.01
N SER A 141 0.10 28.90 -13.10
CA SER A 141 0.86 29.64 -12.08
C SER A 141 0.40 29.33 -10.65
N PHE A 142 1.28 29.61 -9.69
CA PHE A 142 1.01 29.45 -8.25
C PHE A 142 0.21 30.63 -7.65
N ASP A 143 -0.29 31.57 -8.46
CA ASP A 143 -0.92 32.79 -7.95
C ASP A 143 -2.16 32.50 -7.08
N THR A 144 -2.87 31.42 -7.40
CA THR A 144 -4.06 30.94 -6.68
C THR A 144 -3.76 29.91 -5.60
N ILE A 145 -2.48 29.53 -5.44
CA ILE A 145 -2.03 28.47 -4.53
C ILE A 145 -1.38 29.10 -3.30
N GLU A 146 -1.78 28.63 -2.11
CA GLU A 146 -1.19 29.03 -0.83
C GLU A 146 0.00 28.12 -0.47
N SER A 147 -0.18 26.81 -0.63
CA SER A 147 0.85 25.83 -0.33
C SER A 147 0.75 24.57 -1.19
N ALA A 148 1.88 23.91 -1.40
CA ALA A 148 1.97 22.59 -2.01
C ALA A 148 2.81 21.64 -1.15
N TYR A 149 2.38 20.39 -1.03
CA TYR A 149 3.03 19.37 -0.22
C TYR A 149 3.30 18.12 -1.06
N MET A 150 4.48 17.52 -0.89
CA MET A 150 4.70 16.12 -1.22
C MET A 150 4.11 15.28 -0.10
N GLU A 151 3.03 14.57 -0.39
CA GLU A 151 2.42 13.61 0.52
C GLU A 151 3.27 12.35 0.61
N ASN A 152 3.03 11.58 1.66
CA ASN A 152 3.78 10.36 1.93
C ASN A 152 3.63 9.23 0.91
N ASN A 153 2.60 9.29 0.08
CA ASN A 153 2.36 8.37 -1.01
C ASN A 153 3.04 8.81 -2.33
N GLY A 154 3.85 9.88 -2.29
CA GLY A 154 4.51 10.44 -3.45
C GLY A 154 3.62 11.33 -4.31
N GLN A 155 2.37 11.58 -3.89
CA GLN A 155 1.49 12.52 -4.59
C GLN A 155 1.74 13.94 -4.12
N ILE A 156 1.58 14.89 -5.02
CA ILE A 156 1.64 16.32 -4.67
C ILE A 156 0.22 16.83 -4.45
N SER A 157 -0.03 17.43 -3.28
CA SER A 157 -1.28 18.08 -2.94
C SER A 157 -1.11 19.61 -2.95
N PHE A 158 -2.19 20.32 -3.25
CA PHE A 158 -2.21 21.79 -3.32
C PHE A 158 -3.34 22.36 -2.45
N VAL A 159 -3.07 23.46 -1.77
CA VAL A 159 -4.05 24.25 -1.02
C VAL A 159 -4.22 25.59 -1.72
N LYS A 160 -5.46 25.96 -2.06
CA LYS A 160 -5.77 27.27 -2.67
C LYS A 160 -5.74 28.36 -1.61
N LYS A 161 -5.37 29.57 -2.01
CA LYS A 161 -5.55 30.76 -1.16
C LYS A 161 -7.03 30.91 -0.83
N SER A 162 -7.33 31.15 0.44
CA SER A 162 -8.68 31.57 0.85
C SER A 162 -8.90 32.97 0.30
N GLY A 163 -9.92 33.11 -0.56
CA GLY A 163 -10.37 34.40 -1.10
C GLY A 163 -11.15 35.21 -0.08
#